data_AF-A0A2N1RU75-F1
#
_entry.id   AF-A0A2N1RU75-F1
#
_cell.length_a   1.000
_cell.length_b   1.000
_cell.length_c   1.000
_cell.angle_alpha   90.00
_cell.angle_beta   90.00
_cell.angle_gamma   90.00
#
_symmetry.space_group_name_H-M   'P 1'
#
loop_
_entity.id
_entity.type
_entity.pdbx_description
1 polymer ?
#
loop_
_entity_poly.entity_id
_entity_poly.type
_entity_poly.pdbx_seq_one_letter_code
_entity_poly.pdbx_strand_id
1 'polypeptide(L)'
;MGNFEENEYRIGKFFVENDIINEYQLNEALELQVDNKERLLGEILVTLGYLSKEDLIMALEMYMMMTDTDSPGIDEWLDQDEVDMILKKLDTSKSKSS
;
A
#
# COMPACT_ATOMS: atom_id res chain seq x y z
N MET A 1 -13.84 17.75 -3.76
CA MET A 1 -13.45 16.74 -4.75
C MET A 1 -12.04 16.31 -4.38
N GLY A 2 -11.85 15.03 -4.03
CA GLY A 2 -10.68 14.56 -3.29
C GLY A 2 -9.39 14.46 -4.11
N ASN A 3 -8.27 14.56 -3.39
CA ASN A 3 -6.87 14.46 -3.84
C ASN A 3 -6.48 13.04 -4.33
N PHE A 4 -7.37 12.33 -5.04
CA PHE A 4 -7.12 10.95 -5.48
C PHE A 4 -6.05 10.87 -6.58
N GLU A 5 -6.09 11.78 -7.56
CA GLU A 5 -5.06 11.87 -8.62
C GLU A 5 -3.67 12.16 -8.03
N GLU A 6 -3.60 12.96 -6.95
CA GLU A 6 -2.35 13.26 -6.24
C GLU A 6 -1.81 12.01 -5.51
N ASN A 7 -2.67 11.22 -4.88
CA ASN A 7 -2.27 10.01 -4.19
C ASN A 7 -1.79 8.91 -5.16
N GLU A 8 -2.45 8.73 -6.30
CA GLU A 8 -2.01 7.77 -7.31
C GLU A 8 -0.68 8.17 -7.94
N TYR A 9 -0.47 9.47 -8.21
CA TYR A 9 0.82 9.98 -8.66
C TYR A 9 1.92 9.74 -7.63
N ARG A 10 1.64 9.92 -6.33
CA ARG A 10 2.60 9.64 -5.25
C ARG A 10 2.97 8.16 -5.18
N ILE A 11 2.00 7.26 -5.33
CA ILE A 11 2.24 5.81 -5.39
C ILE A 11 3.08 5.46 -6.63
N GLY A 12 2.72 5.98 -7.79
CA GLY A 12 3.47 5.75 -9.03
C GLY A 12 4.92 6.22 -8.94
N LYS A 13 5.15 7.40 -8.37
CA LYS A 13 6.51 7.93 -8.12
C LYS A 13 7.29 7.05 -7.15
N PHE A 14 6.65 6.57 -6.08
CA PHE A 14 7.28 5.63 -5.15
C PHE A 14 7.71 4.34 -5.85
N PHE A 15 6.89 3.79 -6.76
CA PHE A 15 7.28 2.60 -7.53
C PHE A 15 8.51 2.85 -8.41
N VAL A 16 8.63 4.04 -8.99
CA VAL A 16 9.84 4.43 -9.76
C VAL A 16 11.06 4.59 -8.86
N GLU A 17 10.92 5.28 -7.73
CA GLU A 17 12.02 5.53 -6.80
C GLU A 17 12.59 4.24 -6.16
N ASN A 18 11.79 3.18 -6.12
CA ASN A 18 12.17 1.87 -5.60
C ASN A 18 12.45 0.82 -6.70
N ASP A 19 12.66 1.26 -7.95
CA ASP A 19 12.98 0.40 -9.10
C ASP A 19 11.94 -0.71 -9.39
N ILE A 20 10.70 -0.55 -8.92
CA ILE A 20 9.58 -1.49 -9.13
C ILE A 20 9.05 -1.37 -10.57
N ILE A 21 9.00 -0.13 -11.07
CA ILE A 21 8.77 0.21 -12.47
C ILE A 21 9.75 1.31 -12.87
N ASN A 22 9.90 1.59 -14.15
CA ASN A 22 10.67 2.76 -14.63
C ASN A 22 9.76 3.93 -15.01
N GLU A 23 10.35 5.11 -15.24
CA GLU A 23 9.61 6.32 -15.62
C GLU A 23 8.77 6.15 -16.89
N TYR A 24 9.28 5.41 -17.88
CA TYR A 24 8.56 5.15 -19.12
C TYR A 24 7.27 4.37 -18.87
N GLN A 25 7.35 3.29 -18.07
CA GLN A 25 6.22 2.45 -17.69
C GLN A 25 5.16 3.22 -16.88
N LEU A 26 5.60 4.09 -15.98
CA LEU A 26 4.70 4.97 -15.23
C LEU A 26 3.96 5.93 -16.15
N ASN A 27 4.68 6.60 -17.06
CA ASN A 27 4.08 7.55 -17.98
C ASN A 27 3.08 6.88 -18.93
N GLU A 28 3.41 5.72 -19.49
CA GLU A 28 2.49 4.95 -20.34
C GLU A 28 1.21 4.56 -19.59
N ALA A 29 1.34 4.13 -18.33
CA ALA A 29 0.18 3.78 -17.51
C ALA A 29 -0.69 5.00 -17.15
N LEU A 30 -0.08 6.16 -16.88
CA LEU A 30 -0.79 7.42 -16.62
C LEU A 30 -1.50 7.95 -17.86
N GLU A 31 -0.88 7.87 -19.03
CA GLU A 31 -1.52 8.25 -20.31
C GLU A 31 -2.80 7.43 -20.54
N LEU A 32 -2.75 6.12 -20.32
CA LEU A 32 -3.94 5.26 -20.43
C LEU A 32 -4.99 5.53 -19.35
N GLN A 33 -4.58 6.00 -18.17
CA GLN A 33 -5.50 6.37 -17.09
C GLN A 33 -6.24 7.68 -17.40
N VAL A 34 -5.60 8.62 -18.08
CA VAL A 34 -6.25 9.87 -18.52
C VAL A 34 -7.46 9.56 -19.40
N ASP A 35 -7.33 8.59 -20.30
CA ASP A 35 -8.40 8.12 -21.18
C ASP A 35 -9.48 7.29 -20.44
N ASN A 36 -9.13 6.73 -19.27
CA ASN A 36 -10.03 5.91 -18.47
C ASN A 36 -9.86 6.15 -16.96
N LYS A 37 -10.41 7.27 -16.49
CA LYS A 37 -10.31 7.72 -15.09
C LYS A 37 -10.91 6.78 -14.05
N GLU A 38 -11.71 5.79 -14.46
CA GLU A 38 -12.27 4.79 -13.55
C GLU A 38 -11.29 3.64 -13.27
N ARG A 39 -10.25 3.48 -14.09
CA ARG A 39 -9.22 2.46 -13.88
C ARG A 39 -8.14 2.96 -12.93
N LEU A 40 -7.72 2.08 -12.04
CA LEU A 40 -6.63 2.34 -11.11
C LEU A 40 -5.28 2.18 -11.81
N LEU A 41 -4.32 3.03 -11.46
CA LEU A 41 -2.96 2.98 -12.02
C LEU A 41 -2.33 1.58 -11.89
N GLY A 42 -2.46 0.95 -10.72
CA GLY A 42 -1.96 -0.41 -10.48
C GLY A 42 -2.58 -1.48 -11.39
N GLU A 43 -3.88 -1.37 -11.68
CA GLU A 43 -4.54 -2.30 -12.61
C GLU A 43 -4.03 -2.14 -14.04
N ILE A 44 -3.74 -0.91 -14.44
CA ILE A 44 -3.15 -0.60 -15.75
C ILE A 44 -1.75 -1.21 -15.84
N LEU A 45 -0.91 -1.00 -14.83
CA LEU A 45 0.45 -1.57 -14.76
C LEU A 45 0.44 -3.11 -14.86
N VAL A 46 -0.51 -3.78 -14.22
CA VAL A 46 -0.70 -5.24 -14.34
C VAL A 46 -1.19 -5.64 -15.73
N THR A 47 -2.12 -4.88 -16.30
CA THR A 47 -2.66 -5.17 -17.64
C THR A 47 -1.61 -5.02 -18.74
N LEU A 48 -0.71 -4.05 -18.59
CA LEU A 48 0.43 -3.85 -19.49
C LEU A 48 1.54 -4.89 -19.29
N GLY A 49 1.46 -5.70 -18.23
CA GLY A 49 2.46 -6.72 -17.91
C GLY A 49 3.74 -6.17 -17.29
N TYR A 50 3.71 -4.92 -16.78
CA TYR A 50 4.84 -4.33 -16.07
C TYR A 50 4.95 -4.84 -14.64
N LEU A 51 3.82 -5.24 -14.05
CA LEU A 51 3.77 -5.90 -12.74
C LEU A 51 2.93 -7.16 -12.85
N SER A 52 3.33 -8.21 -12.12
CA SER A 52 2.37 -9.25 -11.75
C SER A 52 1.42 -8.74 -10.67
N LYS A 53 0.36 -9.51 -10.38
CA LYS A 53 -0.53 -9.17 -9.25
C LYS A 53 0.21 -9.25 -7.93
N GLU A 54 1.09 -10.24 -7.80
CA GLU A 54 1.94 -10.45 -6.64
C GLU A 54 2.92 -9.30 -6.45
N ASP A 55 3.56 -8.82 -7.52
CA ASP A 55 4.47 -7.66 -7.47
C ASP A 55 3.73 -6.39 -7.04
N LEU A 56 2.52 -6.18 -7.56
CA LEU A 56 1.69 -5.03 -7.17
C LEU A 56 1.32 -5.10 -5.67
N ILE A 57 0.97 -6.28 -5.15
CA ILE A 57 0.65 -6.43 -3.72
C ILE A 57 1.88 -6.10 -2.86
N MET A 58 3.05 -6.66 -3.18
CA MET A 58 4.28 -6.39 -2.45
C MET A 58 4.68 -4.91 -2.51
N ALA A 59 4.52 -4.27 -3.68
CA ALA A 59 4.80 -2.86 -3.87
C ALA A 59 3.87 -1.97 -3.03
N LEU A 60 2.58 -2.33 -2.92
CA LEU A 60 1.62 -1.62 -2.09
C LEU A 60 1.87 -1.82 -0.60
N GLU A 61 2.23 -3.03 -0.17
CA GLU A 61 2.65 -3.30 1.22
C GLU A 61 3.88 -2.46 1.59
N MET A 62 4.88 -2.43 0.70
CA MET A 62 6.08 -1.63 0.88
C MET A 62 5.75 -0.13 0.95
N TYR A 63 4.87 0.36 0.06
CA TYR A 63 4.38 1.75 0.12
C TYR A 63 3.73 2.05 1.46
N MET A 64 2.79 1.23 1.92
CA MET A 64 2.11 1.43 3.21
C MET A 64 3.06 1.42 4.42
N MET A 65 4.12 0.62 4.39
CA MET A 65 5.12 0.56 5.47
C MET A 65 6.11 1.74 5.43
N MET A 66 6.48 2.22 4.24
CA MET A 66 7.51 3.27 4.08
C MET A 66 6.92 4.66 4.03
N THR A 67 5.68 4.79 3.59
CA THR A 67 4.88 5.98 3.78
C THR A 67 4.08 5.76 5.06
N ASP A 68 4.77 5.82 6.19
CA ASP A 68 4.11 6.23 7.43
C ASP A 68 3.33 7.49 7.05
N THR A 69 2.01 7.38 7.13
CA THR A 69 1.18 8.55 6.92
C THR A 69 1.56 9.45 8.08
N ASP A 70 2.38 10.48 7.83
CA ASP A 70 2.58 11.65 8.70
C ASP A 70 1.25 12.44 8.80
N SER A 71 0.17 11.73 9.12
CA SER A 71 -0.99 12.24 9.80
C SER A 71 -0.67 12.00 11.28
N PRO A 72 -0.38 13.06 12.08
CA PRO A 72 -0.05 12.95 13.50
C PRO A 72 -1.25 12.50 14.35
N GLY A 73 -1.72 11.27 14.13
CA GLY A 73 -2.90 10.71 14.80
C GLY A 73 -3.00 9.18 14.76
N ILE A 74 -2.00 8.48 14.21
CA ILE A 74 -1.94 7.00 14.25
C ILE A 74 -0.97 6.51 15.33
N ASP A 75 -0.03 7.37 15.76
CA ASP A 75 0.91 7.07 16.85
C ASP A 75 0.28 7.18 18.26
N GLU A 76 -1.00 7.57 18.35
CA GLU A 76 -1.77 7.66 19.61
C GLU A 76 -2.72 6.46 19.81
N TRP A 77 -2.71 5.48 18.91
CA TRP A 77 -3.79 4.49 18.81
C TRP A 77 -3.43 3.04 19.10
N LEU A 78 -2.35 2.79 19.83
CA LEU A 78 -2.25 1.62 20.70
C LEU A 78 -1.37 1.97 21.91
N ASP A 79 -1.97 2.50 22.97
CA ASP A 79 -1.30 2.54 24.28
C ASP A 79 -0.78 1.14 24.60
N GLN A 80 0.46 1.03 25.10
CA GLN A 80 1.14 -0.25 25.38
C GLN A 80 0.29 -1.23 26.21
N ASP A 81 -0.62 -0.69 27.02
CA ASP A 81 -1.57 -1.45 27.83
C ASP A 81 -2.52 -2.33 27.00
N GLU A 82 -2.90 -1.91 25.79
CA GLU A 82 -3.85 -2.64 24.94
C GLU A 82 -3.15 -3.80 24.19
N VAL A 83 -1.91 -3.58 23.75
CA VAL A 83 -1.04 -4.61 23.17
C VAL A 83 -0.76 -5.71 24.21
N ASP A 84 -0.45 -5.33 25.45
CA ASP A 84 -0.24 -6.27 26.55
C ASP A 84 -1.52 -7.06 26.89
N MET A 85 -2.69 -6.44 26.80
CA MET A 85 -3.96 -7.13 27.02
C MET A 85 -4.26 -8.16 25.94
N ILE A 86 -3.88 -7.91 24.68
CA ILE A 86 -4.04 -8.83 23.55
C ILE A 86 -3.05 -9.99 23.65
N LEU A 87 -1.78 -9.71 23.96
CA LEU A 87 -0.77 -10.76 24.17
C LEU A 87 -1.13 -11.70 25.31
N LYS A 88 -1.64 -11.15 26.43
CA LYS A 88 -2.12 -11.95 27.57
C LYS A 88 -3.30 -12.86 27.21
N LYS A 89 -4.21 -12.41 26.35
CA LYS A 89 -5.33 -13.24 25.87
C LYS A 89 -4.84 -14.40 24.99
N LEU A 90 -3.83 -14.17 24.16
CA LEU A 90 -3.26 -15.20 23.30
C LEU A 90 -2.55 -16.30 24.10
N ASP A 91 -1.79 -15.96 25.15
CA ASP A 91 -1.10 -16.96 25.99
C ASP A 91 -2.06 -17.83 26.82
N THR A 92 -3.20 -17.29 27.25
CA THR A 92 -4.20 -18.08 28.00
C THR A 92 -4.90 -19.17 27.15
N SER A 93 -4.84 -19.08 25.82
CA SER A 93 -5.50 -20.03 24.91
C SER A 93 -4.73 -21.33 24.66
N LYS A 94 -3.43 -21.41 25.04
CA LYS A 94 -2.59 -22.60 24.81
C LYS A 94 -2.57 -23.63 25.95
N SER A 95 -3.33 -23.43 27.03
CA SER A 95 -3.43 -24.41 28.12
C SER A 95 -4.89 -24.72 28.47
N LYS A 96 -5.46 -25.69 27.74
CA LYS A 96 -6.35 -26.76 28.22
C LYS A 96 -6.80 -27.61 27.02
N SER A 97 -5.84 -28.28 26.40
CA SER A 97 -6.08 -29.67 25.98
C SER A 97 -5.76 -30.54 27.18
N SER A 98 -6.79 -30.96 27.90
CA SER A 98 -6.87 -32.30 28.50
C SER A 98 -8.32 -32.63 28.81
#